data_AF-A0A1V5JQ71-F1
#
_entry.id   AF-A0A1V5JQ71-F1
#
_cell.length_a   1.000
_cell.length_b   1.000
_cell.length_c   1.000
_cell.angle_alpha   90.00
_cell.angle_beta   90.00
_cell.angle_gamma   90.00
#
_symmetry.space_group_name_H-M   'P 1'
#
loop_
_entity.id
_entity.type
_entity.pdbx_description
1 polymer ?
#
loop_
_entity_poly.entity_id
_entity_poly.type
_entity_poly.pdbx_seq_one_letter_code
_entity_poly.pdbx_strand_id
1 'polypeptide(L)' 'MIFPDSTLREMCQRLPATPKALLAVSGVGNVKLERYGERFLRVINDWVKEGSGT' A
#
# COMPACT_ATOMS: atom_id res chain seq x y z
N MET A 1 12.58 4.56 11.82
CA MET A 1 11.24 4.85 11.24
C MET A 1 11.12 4.10 9.92
N ILE A 2 10.12 3.22 9.72
CA ILE A 2 10.00 2.36 8.52
C ILE A 2 9.24 3.09 7.39
N PHE A 3 8.07 3.64 7.70
CA PHE A 3 7.30 4.52 6.81
C PHE A 3 6.97 5.81 7.57
N PRO A 4 7.17 6.99 6.96
CA PRO A 4 6.66 8.24 7.53
C PRO A 4 5.14 8.34 7.33
N ASP A 5 4.49 9.18 8.15
CA ASP A 5 3.05 9.43 8.10
C ASP A 5 2.57 9.86 6.71
N SER A 6 3.36 10.65 5.99
CA SER A 6 3.05 11.09 4.62
C SER A 6 2.89 9.90 3.67
N THR A 7 3.77 8.91 3.74
CA THR A 7 3.68 7.67 2.94
C THR A 7 2.45 6.86 3.32
N LEU A 8 2.15 6.70 4.61
CA LEU A 8 0.98 5.95 5.07
C LEU A 8 -0.33 6.64 4.64
N ARG A 9 -0.42 7.96 4.76
CA ARG A 9 -1.57 8.74 4.27
C ARG A 9 -1.76 8.62 2.76
N GLU A 10 -0.67 8.67 1.99
CA GLU A 10 -0.73 8.49 0.55
C GLU A 10 -1.23 7.07 0.18
N MET A 11 -0.80 6.03 0.88
CA MET A 11 -1.34 4.67 0.69
C MET A 11 -2.85 4.61 0.94
N CYS A 12 -3.34 5.23 2.00
CA CYS A 12 -4.77 5.27 2.30
C CYS A 12 -5.58 6.03 1.23
N GLN A 13 -5.00 7.09 0.65
CA GLN A 13 -5.65 7.87 -0.40
C GLN A 13 -5.68 7.15 -1.75
N ARG A 14 -4.58 6.46 -2.10
CA ARG A 14 -4.41 5.84 -3.43
C ARG A 14 -4.86 4.39 -3.49
N LEU A 15 -4.99 3.72 -2.34
CA LEU A 15 -5.32 2.30 -2.20
C LEU A 15 -4.55 1.40 -3.21
N PRO A 16 -3.21 1.45 -3.22
CA PRO A 16 -2.41 0.73 -4.21
C PRO A 16 -2.58 -0.79 -4.06
N ALA A 17 -3.30 -1.40 -5.00
CA ALA A 17 -3.65 -2.83 -4.97
C ALA A 17 -2.66 -3.74 -5.71
N THR A 18 -1.55 -3.19 -6.24
CA THR A 18 -0.51 -3.96 -6.96
C THR A 18 0.91 -3.53 -6.56
N PRO A 19 1.94 -4.40 -6.71
CA PRO A 19 3.33 -4.02 -6.42
C PRO A 19 3.79 -2.77 -7.17
N LYS A 20 3.39 -2.63 -8.44
CA LYS A 20 3.70 -1.46 -9.26
C LYS A 20 3.03 -0.19 -8.71
N ALA A 21 1.77 -0.28 -8.28
CA ALA A 21 1.08 0.85 -7.66
C ALA A 21 1.70 1.21 -6.31
N LEU A 22 2.14 0.22 -5.53
CA LEU A 22 2.77 0.45 -4.23
C LEU A 22 4.14 1.12 -4.39
N LEU A 23 4.92 0.75 -5.42
CA LEU A 23 6.18 1.44 -5.78
C LEU A 23 5.97 2.88 -6.26
N ALA A 24 4.78 3.21 -6.75
CA ALA A 24 4.45 4.57 -7.16
C ALA A 24 4.15 5.50 -5.98
N VAL A 25 4.06 4.96 -4.75
CA VAL A 25 3.84 5.74 -3.52
C VAL A 25 5.15 6.34 -3.05
N SER A 26 5.13 7.64 -2.71
CA SER A 26 6.31 8.36 -2.25
C SER A 26 6.88 7.72 -0.98
N GLY A 27 8.17 7.39 -0.99
CA GLY A 27 8.85 6.75 0.14
C GLY A 27 8.77 5.22 0.15
N VAL A 28 8.21 4.58 -0.88
CA VAL A 28 8.27 3.13 -1.11
C VAL A 28 9.26 2.82 -2.24
N GLY A 29 10.43 2.30 -1.87
CA GLY A 29 11.40 1.73 -2.81
C GLY A 29 11.36 0.20 -2.84
N ASN A 30 12.15 -0.40 -3.73
CA ASN A 30 12.21 -1.86 -3.92
C ASN A 30 12.46 -2.64 -2.62
N VAL A 31 13.37 -2.18 -1.76
CA VAL A 31 13.66 -2.84 -0.47
C VAL A 31 12.43 -2.89 0.45
N LYS A 32 11.62 -1.81 0.46
CA LYS A 32 10.40 -1.77 1.27
C LYS A 32 9.29 -2.60 0.64
N LEU A 33 9.20 -2.61 -0.69
CA LEU A 33 8.28 -3.48 -1.42
C LEU A 33 8.58 -4.96 -1.12
N GLU A 34 9.84 -5.36 -1.19
CA GLU A 34 10.25 -6.75 -0.91
C GLU A 34 9.93 -7.16 0.53
N ARG A 35 10.24 -6.30 1.51
CA ARG A 35 10.07 -6.61 2.94
C ARG A 35 8.63 -6.51 3.45
N TYR A 36 7.83 -5.60 2.90
CA TYR A 36 6.53 -5.24 3.46
C TYR A 36 5.38 -5.28 2.45
N GLY A 37 5.69 -5.36 1.15
CA GLY A 37 4.71 -5.19 0.08
C GLY A 37 3.56 -6.17 0.16
N GLU A 38 3.84 -7.45 0.37
CA GLU A 38 2.81 -8.50 0.48
C GLU A 38 1.80 -8.18 1.58
N ARG A 39 2.27 -7.77 2.76
CA ARG A 39 1.39 -7.45 3.91
C ARG A 39 0.50 -6.24 3.64
N PHE A 40 1.05 -5.18 3.04
CA PHE A 40 0.27 -4.00 2.69
C PHE A 40 -0.73 -4.30 1.57
N LEU A 41 -0.29 -5.00 0.53
CA LEU A 41 -1.16 -5.36 -0.60
C LEU A 41 -2.32 -6.23 -0.14
N ARG A 42 -2.10 -7.17 0.78
CA ARG A 42 -3.16 -7.98 1.37
C ARG A 42 -4.23 -7.10 2.03
N VAL A 43 -3.83 -6.28 3.01
CA VAL A 43 -4.76 -5.44 3.78
C VAL A 43 -5.51 -4.44 2.86
N ILE A 44 -4.81 -3.83 1.91
CA ILE A 44 -5.43 -2.88 0.97
C ILE A 44 -6.43 -3.59 0.06
N ASN A 45 -6.10 -4.77 -0.47
CA ASN A 45 -7.00 -5.54 -1.33
C ASN A 45 -8.22 -6.06 -0.56
N ASP A 46 -8.03 -6.50 0.69
CA ASP A 46 -9.12 -6.97 1.54
C ASP A 46 -10.10 -5.81 1.82
N TRP A 47 -9.59 -4.63 2.18
CA TRP A 47 -10.41 -3.42 2.35
C TRP A 47 -11.19 -3.03 1.09
N VAL A 48 -10.54 -3.04 -0.08
CA VAL A 48 -11.19 -2.69 -1.36
C VAL A 48 -12.31 -3.68 -1.71
N LYS A 49 -12.11 -4.98 -1.42
CA LYS A 49 -13.14 -6.00 -1.63
C LYS A 49 -14.32 -5.82 -0.67
N GLU A 50 -14.05 -5.57 0.60
CA GLU A 50 -15.09 -5.32 1.62
C GLU A 50 -15.93 -4.09 1.27
N GLY A 51 -15.30 -3.00 0.83
CA GLY A 51 -15.99 -1.78 0.40
C GLY A 51 -16.76 -1.89 -0.92
N SER A 52 -16.52 -2.93 -1.72
CA SER A 52 -17.21 -3.18 -2.99
C SER A 52 -18.42 -4.12 -2.86
N GLY A 53 -18.72 -4.58 -1.64
CA GLY A 53 -19.82 -5.48 -1.33
C GLY A 53 -21.11 -4.79 -0.86
N THR A 54 -21.51 -3.67 -1.48
CA THR A 54 -22.84 -3.05 -1.28
C THR A 54 -23.58 -2.94 -2.60
#